data_AF-A0A2E2ZB16-F1
#
_entry.id   AF-A0A2E2ZB16-F1
#
_cell.length_a   1.000
_cell.length_b   1.000
_cell.length_c   1.000
_cell.angle_alpha   90.00
_cell.angle_beta   90.00
_cell.angle_gamma   90.00
#
_symmetry.space_group_name_H-M   'P 1'
#
loop_
_entity.id
_entity.type
_entity.pdbx_description
1 polymer ?
#
loop_
_entity_poly.entity_id
_entity_poly.type
_entity_poly.pdbx_seq_one_letter_code
_entity_poly.pdbx_strand_id
1 'polypeptide(L)'
;MAYQIDRYNNTILTIVEDGTVDTTTDLKFIGKNYAGYGEIQNENMLFLLENFSGANPPPRAISGQLWYDSTINKLKFYDGNKWRTTGGSEVEAAQPTGLTQGDFWWDVSNKQLYVFDGTNFVLIGPQNAGEGVTQMRSRQVLDTVGGPHTIIEGIISDEIITIHSATAFQLSDSNPISGFAKIKKGITLVNTPDTGITSTDHRFWGTATNAAKLGGVDASQYVIAAPGSATVFTETVNFQKDSGISLGDSLDLKIRVEEAAGSLQGAGIIEHTVGANSKIAFKVNDGTSTTQHVLTIQSDGMVPATDNTKNLGSESLRWANVYAASFVGVATKADTLRGEGGNYISASSAQSPAAAPNGTIAIRTSDNKLRAVTFEGRATEAQYADLAEKYTTDEEYPIGTAMAVGGEAETKAASASNMCIGVISEKPAYLMNSEADGQAIGLKGRVPVRVKGVVSKGQPVYAWEDGVCSTIAATALVGIALESNSDEGEKLVECVLKV
;
A
#
# COMPACT_ATOMS: atom_id res chain seq x y z
N MET A 1 69.36 -5.26 -102.77
CA MET A 1 69.63 -5.92 -101.47
C MET A 1 68.44 -5.65 -100.57
N ALA A 2 67.88 -6.69 -99.97
CA ALA A 2 66.79 -6.58 -99.01
C ALA A 2 67.18 -5.75 -97.78
N TYR A 3 66.20 -5.16 -97.10
CA TYR A 3 66.40 -4.47 -95.84
C TYR A 3 65.39 -4.97 -94.78
N GLN A 4 65.82 -4.93 -93.53
CA GLN A 4 65.04 -5.37 -92.38
C GLN A 4 64.23 -4.20 -91.81
N ILE A 5 63.00 -4.49 -91.36
CA ILE A 5 62.18 -3.55 -90.61
C ILE A 5 61.98 -4.11 -89.21
N ASP A 6 62.42 -3.33 -88.21
CA ASP A 6 62.27 -3.65 -86.80
C ASP A 6 61.12 -2.89 -86.18
N ARG A 7 60.41 -3.55 -85.26
CA ARG A 7 59.47 -2.88 -84.36
C ARG A 7 60.27 -2.07 -83.32
N TYR A 8 59.61 -1.10 -82.69
CA TYR A 8 60.25 -0.23 -81.68
C TYR A 8 60.87 -0.99 -80.49
N ASN A 9 60.36 -2.17 -80.16
CA ASN A 9 60.93 -3.08 -79.15
C ASN A 9 62.12 -3.91 -79.66
N ASN A 10 62.71 -3.57 -80.81
CA ASN A 10 63.85 -4.22 -81.46
C ASN A 10 63.59 -5.67 -81.93
N THR A 11 62.33 -6.08 -82.10
CA THR A 11 62.01 -7.37 -82.73
C THR A 11 61.81 -7.18 -84.23
N ILE A 12 62.36 -8.09 -85.04
CA ILE A 12 62.18 -8.11 -86.49
C ILE A 12 60.69 -8.24 -86.82
N LEU A 13 60.16 -7.31 -87.61
CA LEU A 13 58.79 -7.40 -88.15
C LEU A 13 58.78 -8.19 -89.46
N THR A 14 59.61 -7.78 -90.42
CA THR A 14 59.73 -8.41 -91.74
C THR A 14 61.06 -8.02 -92.42
N ILE A 15 61.41 -8.73 -93.49
CA ILE A 15 62.53 -8.43 -94.40
C ILE A 15 61.92 -8.16 -95.77
N VAL A 16 62.21 -6.98 -96.33
CA VAL A 16 61.61 -6.54 -97.61
C VAL A 16 62.62 -6.71 -98.74
N GLU A 17 62.27 -7.56 -99.71
CA GLU A 17 63.10 -7.85 -100.89
C GLU A 17 63.03 -6.73 -101.95
N ASP A 18 64.11 -6.59 -102.73
CA ASP A 18 64.21 -5.61 -103.83
C ASP A 18 63.11 -5.85 -104.89
N GLY A 19 62.45 -4.78 -105.34
CA GLY A 19 61.40 -4.84 -106.37
C GLY A 19 60.07 -5.48 -105.93
N THR A 20 59.85 -5.71 -104.62
CA THR A 20 58.63 -6.32 -104.07
C THR A 20 57.89 -5.41 -103.09
N VAL A 21 56.65 -5.77 -102.74
CA VAL A 21 55.87 -5.12 -101.67
C VAL A 21 55.56 -6.16 -100.61
N ASP A 22 55.97 -5.87 -99.38
CA ASP A 22 55.60 -6.66 -98.21
C ASP A 22 54.24 -6.20 -97.69
N THR A 23 53.37 -7.18 -97.38
CA THR A 23 52.02 -6.94 -96.86
C THR A 23 51.81 -7.60 -95.50
N THR A 24 52.88 -7.79 -94.73
CA THR A 24 52.83 -8.42 -93.41
C THR A 24 51.91 -7.64 -92.45
N THR A 25 51.78 -6.33 -92.63
CA THR A 25 50.82 -5.47 -91.91
C THR A 25 49.79 -4.84 -92.86
N ASP A 26 48.79 -4.15 -92.31
CA ASP A 26 47.83 -3.36 -93.10
C ASP A 26 48.49 -2.14 -93.78
N LEU A 27 49.66 -1.70 -93.30
CA LEU A 27 50.56 -0.85 -94.07
C LEU A 27 51.47 -1.70 -94.95
N LYS A 28 51.62 -1.27 -96.20
CA LYS A 28 52.45 -1.94 -97.19
C LYS A 28 53.89 -1.43 -97.11
N PHE A 29 54.88 -2.30 -96.90
CA PHE A 29 56.30 -1.90 -96.90
C PHE A 29 56.92 -2.12 -98.27
N ILE A 30 57.61 -1.10 -98.80
CA ILE A 30 57.98 -1.05 -100.21
C ILE A 30 59.47 -1.34 -100.42
N GLY A 31 59.79 -2.42 -101.13
CA GLY A 31 61.15 -2.79 -101.46
C GLY A 31 61.85 -1.74 -102.32
N LYS A 32 63.18 -1.70 -102.23
CA LYS A 32 64.01 -0.83 -103.08
C LYS A 32 63.64 -1.05 -104.56
N ASN A 33 63.70 0.00 -105.38
CA ASN A 33 63.42 -0.05 -106.82
C ASN A 33 62.01 -0.55 -107.25
N TYR A 34 61.03 -0.62 -106.35
CA TYR A 34 59.66 -0.96 -106.73
C TYR A 34 59.01 0.16 -107.56
N ALA A 35 58.52 -0.19 -108.76
CA ALA A 35 57.79 0.74 -109.62
C ALA A 35 56.35 0.94 -109.09
N GLY A 36 55.93 2.20 -108.92
CA GLY A 36 54.62 2.53 -108.34
C GLY A 36 54.62 2.79 -106.82
N TYR A 37 55.79 2.94 -106.20
CA TYR A 37 55.92 3.15 -104.75
C TYR A 37 55.13 4.36 -104.21
N GLY A 38 55.00 5.44 -105.00
CA GLY A 38 54.43 6.70 -104.53
C GLY A 38 52.95 6.63 -104.18
N GLU A 39 52.16 5.83 -104.90
CA GLU A 39 50.74 5.62 -104.59
C GLU A 39 50.60 4.89 -103.25
N ILE A 40 51.30 3.75 -103.11
CA ILE A 40 51.29 2.93 -101.89
C ILE A 40 51.76 3.71 -100.66
N GLN A 41 52.79 4.53 -100.81
CA GLN A 41 53.30 5.35 -99.71
C GLN A 41 52.29 6.42 -99.26
N ASN A 42 51.60 7.07 -100.19
CA ASN A 42 50.59 8.08 -99.88
C ASN A 42 49.34 7.45 -99.24
N GLU A 43 48.91 6.28 -99.69
CA GLU A 43 47.83 5.51 -99.05
C GLU A 43 48.18 5.19 -97.60
N ASN A 44 49.38 4.67 -97.33
CA ASN A 44 49.83 4.38 -95.97
C ASN A 44 49.80 5.64 -95.07
N MET A 45 50.19 6.81 -95.58
CA MET A 45 50.11 8.07 -94.84
C MET A 45 48.67 8.48 -94.54
N LEU A 46 47.76 8.29 -95.49
CA LEU A 46 46.33 8.55 -95.31
C LEU A 46 45.73 7.62 -94.25
N PHE A 47 46.01 6.32 -94.31
CA PHE A 47 45.54 5.33 -93.33
C PHE A 47 46.02 5.67 -91.92
N LEU A 48 47.26 6.15 -91.77
CA LEU A 48 47.76 6.63 -90.48
C LEU A 48 47.05 7.91 -90.02
N LEU A 49 46.80 8.87 -90.91
CA LEU A 49 46.13 10.13 -90.59
C LEU A 49 44.70 9.91 -90.08
N GLU A 50 43.97 8.98 -90.70
CA GLU A 50 42.60 8.64 -90.30
C GLU A 50 42.54 7.54 -89.23
N ASN A 51 43.69 7.08 -88.71
CA ASN A 51 43.79 5.98 -87.75
C ASN A 51 43.02 4.74 -88.25
N PHE A 52 43.22 4.34 -89.50
CA PHE A 52 42.56 3.22 -90.16
C PHE A 52 41.02 3.24 -90.05
N SER A 53 40.42 4.42 -90.07
CA SER A 53 38.98 4.63 -89.91
C SER A 53 38.15 3.71 -90.80
N GLY A 54 37.26 2.92 -90.20
CA GLY A 54 36.37 2.03 -90.94
C GLY A 54 35.46 1.22 -90.03
N ALA A 55 34.41 0.61 -90.62
CA ALA A 55 33.43 -0.19 -89.88
C ALA A 55 33.98 -1.56 -89.42
N ASN A 56 35.03 -2.05 -90.08
CA ASN A 56 35.70 -3.31 -89.73
C ASN A 56 37.13 -3.03 -89.23
N PRO A 57 37.61 -3.77 -88.22
CA PRO A 57 38.97 -3.61 -87.74
C PRO A 57 40.01 -4.01 -88.80
N PRO A 58 41.21 -3.38 -88.78
CA PRO A 58 42.34 -3.80 -89.61
C PRO A 58 42.67 -5.29 -89.39
N PRO A 59 42.70 -6.12 -90.45
CA PRO A 59 42.83 -7.58 -90.32
C PRO A 59 44.24 -8.05 -89.96
N ARG A 60 45.28 -7.24 -90.21
CA ARG A 60 46.69 -7.55 -89.91
C ARG A 60 47.23 -6.61 -88.84
N ALA A 61 46.45 -6.49 -87.77
CA ALA A 61 46.72 -5.59 -86.67
C ALA A 61 48.02 -5.94 -85.94
N ILE A 62 48.78 -4.91 -85.59
CA ILE A 62 49.97 -5.05 -84.77
C ILE A 62 49.73 -4.44 -83.38
N SER A 63 50.33 -5.00 -82.33
CA SER A 63 50.17 -4.49 -80.96
C SER A 63 50.52 -2.99 -80.88
N GLY A 64 49.62 -2.20 -80.29
CA GLY A 64 49.70 -0.74 -80.18
C GLY A 64 49.12 0.05 -81.36
N GLN A 65 48.64 -0.61 -82.42
CA GLN A 65 47.99 0.07 -83.55
C GLN A 65 46.69 0.72 -83.12
N LEU A 66 46.38 1.89 -83.70
CA LEU A 66 45.14 2.63 -83.49
C LEU A 66 44.13 2.33 -84.61
N TRP A 67 42.85 2.31 -84.26
CA TRP A 67 41.73 2.14 -85.17
C TRP A 67 40.57 3.03 -84.73
N TYR A 68 40.04 3.85 -85.64
CA TYR A 68 38.78 4.56 -85.41
C TYR A 68 37.60 3.73 -85.92
N ASP A 69 36.80 3.18 -84.99
CA ASP A 69 35.60 2.43 -85.33
C ASP A 69 34.48 3.40 -85.69
N SER A 70 34.25 3.57 -86.98
CA SER A 70 33.25 4.52 -87.50
C SER A 70 31.80 4.11 -87.22
N THR A 71 31.55 2.88 -86.76
CA THR A 71 30.20 2.40 -86.41
C THR A 71 29.75 2.98 -85.08
N ILE A 72 30.67 3.05 -84.11
CA ILE A 72 30.39 3.52 -82.74
C ILE A 72 31.08 4.84 -82.38
N ASN A 73 31.80 5.45 -83.33
CA ASN A 73 32.53 6.71 -83.16
C ASN A 73 33.52 6.69 -81.99
N LYS A 74 34.26 5.58 -81.82
CA LYS A 74 35.26 5.43 -80.76
C LYS A 74 36.63 5.10 -81.33
N LEU A 75 37.66 5.76 -80.79
CA LEU A 75 39.05 5.38 -81.01
C LEU A 75 39.40 4.15 -80.18
N LYS A 76 39.97 3.14 -80.85
CA LYS A 76 40.40 1.87 -80.27
C LYS A 76 41.89 1.65 -80.50
N PHE A 77 42.49 0.78 -79.69
CA PHE A 77 43.86 0.31 -79.86
C PHE A 77 43.93 -1.22 -79.79
N TYR A 78 44.86 -1.83 -80.51
CA TYR A 78 45.07 -3.28 -80.47
C TYR A 78 46.02 -3.67 -79.35
N ASP A 79 45.57 -4.48 -78.39
CA ASP A 79 46.38 -4.88 -77.22
C ASP A 79 47.34 -6.06 -77.50
N GLY A 80 47.27 -6.65 -78.70
CA GLY A 80 48.00 -7.87 -79.08
C GLY A 80 47.11 -9.11 -79.21
N ASN A 81 45.90 -9.07 -78.66
CA ASN A 81 44.89 -10.12 -78.78
C ASN A 81 43.57 -9.60 -79.38
N LYS A 82 43.14 -8.40 -79.00
CA LYS A 82 41.87 -7.78 -79.43
C LYS A 82 41.94 -6.26 -79.46
N TRP A 83 40.98 -5.64 -80.15
CA TRP A 83 40.79 -4.20 -80.14
C TRP A 83 40.08 -3.75 -78.86
N ARG A 84 40.61 -2.74 -78.17
CA ARG A 84 40.07 -2.13 -76.95
C ARG A 84 39.80 -0.65 -77.12
N THR A 85 38.82 -0.12 -76.40
CA THR A 85 38.48 1.31 -76.39
C THR A 85 39.55 2.15 -75.66
N THR A 86 39.87 3.34 -76.18
CA THR A 86 40.78 4.30 -75.53
C THR A 86 40.06 5.17 -74.49
N GLY A 87 39.75 4.60 -73.31
CA GLY A 87 39.18 5.33 -72.17
C GLY A 87 37.71 5.77 -72.34
N GLY A 88 37.00 5.88 -71.20
CA GLY A 88 35.56 6.16 -71.13
C GLY A 88 34.75 4.95 -70.65
N SER A 89 33.54 5.19 -70.14
CA SER A 89 32.64 4.09 -69.75
C SER A 89 32.09 3.40 -71.00
N GLU A 90 32.02 2.06 -70.99
CA GLU A 90 31.19 1.36 -71.97
C GLU A 90 29.71 1.68 -71.70
N VAL A 91 28.92 1.86 -72.75
CA VAL A 91 27.53 2.34 -72.64
C VAL A 91 26.65 1.32 -73.33
N GLU A 92 26.11 0.38 -72.55
CA GLU A 92 25.33 -0.73 -73.07
C GLU A 92 24.21 -1.10 -72.08
N ALA A 93 23.11 -1.64 -72.61
CA ALA A 93 21.98 -2.10 -71.80
C ALA A 93 22.26 -3.45 -71.11
N ALA A 94 23.18 -4.24 -71.67
CA ALA A 94 23.61 -5.52 -71.14
C ALA A 94 25.06 -5.40 -70.65
N GLN A 95 25.46 -6.30 -69.75
CA GLN A 95 26.80 -6.32 -69.20
C GLN A 95 27.85 -6.55 -70.31
N PRO A 96 28.80 -5.61 -70.51
CA PRO A 96 29.86 -5.75 -71.51
C PRO A 96 30.88 -6.82 -71.09
N THR A 97 31.47 -7.51 -72.08
CA THR A 97 32.49 -8.54 -71.85
C THR A 97 33.88 -8.06 -72.25
N GLY A 98 34.91 -8.57 -71.57
CA GLY A 98 36.31 -8.34 -71.97
C GLY A 98 36.92 -7.02 -71.49
N LEU A 99 36.32 -6.35 -70.52
CA LEU A 99 36.91 -5.19 -69.88
C LEU A 99 38.04 -5.58 -68.91
N THR A 100 38.86 -4.59 -68.57
CA THR A 100 39.99 -4.67 -67.66
C THR A 100 39.64 -4.02 -66.32
N GLN A 101 40.33 -4.42 -65.25
CA GLN A 101 40.10 -3.86 -63.94
C GLN A 101 40.21 -2.33 -63.98
N GLY A 102 39.21 -1.63 -63.43
CA GLY A 102 39.11 -0.17 -63.43
C GLY A 102 38.26 0.42 -64.56
N ASP A 103 37.84 -0.37 -65.54
CA ASP A 103 36.96 0.11 -66.60
C ASP A 103 35.55 0.36 -66.09
N PHE A 104 34.95 1.46 -66.56
CA PHE A 104 33.58 1.83 -66.22
C PHE A 104 32.57 1.26 -67.22
N TRP A 105 31.36 0.98 -66.75
CA TRP A 105 30.19 0.65 -67.58
C TRP A 105 28.98 1.44 -67.10
N TRP A 106 28.31 2.14 -68.02
CA TRP A 106 27.04 2.81 -67.79
C TRP A 106 25.90 1.96 -68.36
N ASP A 107 25.10 1.41 -67.46
CA ASP A 107 23.86 0.70 -67.79
C ASP A 107 22.78 1.74 -68.13
N VAL A 108 22.47 1.87 -69.43
CA VAL A 108 21.48 2.82 -69.93
C VAL A 108 20.03 2.46 -69.56
N SER A 109 19.75 1.19 -69.30
CA SER A 109 18.40 0.72 -68.95
C SER A 109 18.07 1.09 -67.51
N ASN A 110 19.01 0.84 -66.60
CA ASN A 110 18.81 1.06 -65.17
C ASN A 110 19.32 2.43 -64.69
N LYS A 111 20.07 3.16 -65.53
CA LYS A 111 20.73 4.45 -65.24
C LYS A 111 21.75 4.32 -64.11
N GLN A 112 22.60 3.29 -64.20
CA GLN A 112 23.56 2.92 -63.15
C GLN A 112 24.99 2.85 -63.69
N LEU A 113 25.96 3.37 -62.93
CA LEU A 113 27.38 3.30 -63.21
C LEU A 113 28.01 2.13 -62.45
N TYR A 114 28.72 1.28 -63.17
CA TYR A 114 29.49 0.17 -62.65
C TYR A 114 30.98 0.35 -62.93
N VAL A 115 31.83 -0.28 -62.12
CA VAL A 115 33.26 -0.46 -62.39
C VAL A 115 33.61 -1.95 -62.40
N PHE A 116 34.45 -2.38 -63.32
CA PHE A 116 34.94 -3.76 -63.35
C PHE A 116 36.09 -3.92 -62.35
N ASP A 117 35.95 -4.84 -61.39
CA ASP A 117 36.98 -5.09 -60.36
C ASP A 117 38.06 -6.11 -60.79
N GLY A 118 37.93 -6.66 -62.00
CA GLY A 118 38.77 -7.73 -62.54
C GLY A 118 38.06 -9.08 -62.62
N THR A 119 36.94 -9.24 -61.91
CA THR A 119 36.08 -10.45 -61.93
C THR A 119 34.63 -10.11 -62.21
N ASN A 120 34.08 -9.10 -61.54
CA ASN A 120 32.67 -8.71 -61.58
C ASN A 120 32.52 -7.19 -61.79
N PHE A 121 31.31 -6.76 -62.18
CA PHE A 121 30.93 -5.35 -62.15
C PHE A 121 30.37 -4.98 -60.78
N VAL A 122 30.96 -3.96 -60.17
CA VAL A 122 30.55 -3.40 -58.88
C VAL A 122 29.79 -2.10 -59.15
N LEU A 123 28.56 -1.99 -58.62
CA LEU A 123 27.75 -0.78 -58.72
C LEU A 123 28.40 0.37 -57.93
N ILE A 124 28.63 1.50 -58.60
CA ILE A 124 29.12 2.75 -58.00
C ILE A 124 27.96 3.70 -57.67
N GLY A 125 26.89 3.71 -58.47
CA GLY A 125 25.64 4.43 -58.18
C GLY A 125 24.92 4.94 -59.46
N PRO A 126 23.80 5.66 -59.34
CA PRO A 126 22.81 5.63 -58.27
C PRO A 126 22.14 4.26 -58.16
N GLN A 127 21.60 3.94 -56.97
CA GLN A 127 20.77 2.74 -56.80
C GLN A 127 19.39 3.03 -57.37
N ASN A 128 18.92 2.20 -58.30
CA ASN A 128 17.57 2.30 -58.83
C ASN A 128 16.70 1.25 -58.13
N ALA A 129 15.65 1.70 -57.44
CA ALA A 129 14.73 0.86 -56.68
C ALA A 129 13.28 1.35 -56.85
N GLY A 130 12.81 1.44 -58.10
CA GLY A 130 11.43 1.81 -58.44
C GLY A 130 11.25 3.28 -58.84
N GLU A 131 10.02 3.76 -58.80
CA GLU A 131 9.71 5.19 -59.01
C GLU A 131 10.03 6.00 -57.75
N GLY A 132 10.62 7.19 -57.95
CA GLY A 132 11.07 8.08 -56.88
C GLY A 132 12.51 7.81 -56.40
N VAL A 133 13.00 8.67 -55.51
CA VAL A 133 14.35 8.55 -54.94
C VAL A 133 14.32 7.70 -53.66
N THR A 134 15.07 6.60 -53.66
CA THR A 134 15.27 5.74 -52.49
C THR A 134 16.77 5.66 -52.18
N GLN A 135 17.22 6.36 -51.15
CA GLN A 135 18.64 6.43 -50.77
C GLN A 135 18.87 6.95 -49.35
N MET A 136 20.06 6.69 -48.81
CA MET A 136 20.61 7.42 -47.66
C MET A 136 21.36 8.66 -48.15
N ARG A 137 20.86 9.86 -47.84
CA ARG A 137 21.47 11.11 -48.29
C ARG A 137 22.08 11.88 -47.12
N SER A 138 23.33 12.33 -47.28
CA SER A 138 23.94 13.27 -46.33
C SER A 138 23.46 14.69 -46.64
N ARG A 139 22.99 15.41 -45.63
CA ARG A 139 22.48 16.78 -45.76
C ARG A 139 22.93 17.63 -44.58
N GLN A 140 23.17 18.91 -44.83
CA GLN A 140 23.35 19.91 -43.77
C GLN A 140 22.04 20.67 -43.57
N VAL A 141 21.62 20.83 -42.32
CA VAL A 141 20.45 21.59 -41.91
C VAL A 141 20.84 22.59 -40.83
N LEU A 142 19.99 23.60 -40.61
CA LEU A 142 20.18 24.59 -39.54
C LEU A 142 19.27 24.28 -38.37
N ASP A 143 19.73 24.58 -37.16
CA ASP A 143 18.88 24.66 -35.99
C ASP A 143 18.14 26.01 -35.89
N THR A 144 17.22 26.15 -34.93
CA THR A 144 16.47 27.39 -34.70
C THR A 144 17.32 28.60 -34.32
N VAL A 145 18.58 28.42 -33.93
CA VAL A 145 19.53 29.50 -33.60
C VAL A 145 20.56 29.76 -34.71
N GLY A 146 20.44 29.08 -35.86
CA GLY A 146 21.31 29.23 -37.03
C GLY A 146 22.57 28.36 -37.01
N GLY A 147 22.70 27.43 -36.06
CA GLY A 147 23.79 26.46 -35.97
C GLY A 147 23.68 25.36 -37.02
N PRO A 148 24.73 25.07 -37.81
CA PRO A 148 24.70 24.01 -38.81
C PRO A 148 24.88 22.60 -38.18
N HIS A 149 24.05 21.65 -38.62
CA HIS A 149 24.11 20.24 -38.24
C HIS A 149 24.15 19.35 -39.48
N THR A 150 25.07 18.39 -39.51
CA THR A 150 25.13 17.35 -40.53
C THR A 150 24.29 16.15 -40.10
N ILE A 151 23.40 15.72 -40.99
CA ILE A 151 22.51 14.58 -40.78
C ILE A 151 22.59 13.61 -41.96
N ILE A 152 22.12 12.37 -41.73
CA ILE A 152 21.79 11.42 -42.79
C ILE A 152 20.28 11.22 -42.78
N GLU A 153 19.63 11.43 -43.92
CA GLU A 153 18.20 11.19 -44.11
C GLU A 153 17.98 9.91 -44.93
N GLY A 154 17.12 9.03 -44.42
CA GLY A 154 16.67 7.83 -45.11
C GLY A 154 15.43 8.15 -45.92
N ILE A 155 15.59 8.25 -47.24
CA ILE A 155 14.53 8.57 -48.19
C ILE A 155 14.03 7.27 -48.82
N ILE A 156 12.72 7.04 -48.78
CA ILE A 156 12.04 5.93 -49.46
C ILE A 156 10.96 6.53 -50.35
N SER A 157 11.06 6.33 -51.67
CA SER A 157 10.09 6.86 -52.65
C SER A 157 9.77 8.35 -52.42
N ASP A 158 10.82 9.18 -52.32
CA ASP A 158 10.77 10.63 -52.06
C ASP A 158 10.29 11.06 -50.66
N GLU A 159 9.89 10.15 -49.77
CA GLU A 159 9.54 10.45 -48.38
C GLU A 159 10.71 10.20 -47.43
N ILE A 160 10.97 11.13 -46.51
CA ILE A 160 12.00 10.98 -45.47
C ILE A 160 11.39 10.26 -44.26
N ILE A 161 11.82 9.02 -44.01
CA ILE A 161 11.27 8.16 -42.96
C ILE A 161 12.11 8.23 -41.67
N THR A 162 13.43 8.42 -41.80
CA THR A 162 14.38 8.43 -40.68
C THR A 162 15.40 9.55 -40.83
N ILE A 163 15.84 10.11 -39.71
CA ILE A 163 16.99 11.01 -39.62
C ILE A 163 18.00 10.46 -38.61
N HIS A 164 19.26 10.35 -39.01
CA HIS A 164 20.38 10.00 -38.16
C HIS A 164 21.18 11.27 -37.82
N SER A 165 21.45 11.48 -36.54
CA SER A 165 22.21 12.65 -36.07
C SER A 165 23.14 12.31 -34.90
N ALA A 166 24.32 12.94 -34.88
CA ALA A 166 25.24 12.85 -33.75
C ALA A 166 24.86 13.77 -32.58
N THR A 167 24.01 14.77 -32.84
CA THR A 167 23.60 15.82 -31.88
C THR A 167 22.08 15.94 -31.83
N ALA A 168 21.55 16.37 -30.69
CA ALA A 168 20.12 16.71 -30.59
C ALA A 168 19.94 18.22 -30.84
N PHE A 169 18.94 18.60 -31.64
CA PHE A 169 18.65 20.00 -31.97
C PHE A 169 17.19 20.22 -32.40
N GLN A 170 16.75 21.48 -32.40
CA GLN A 170 15.47 21.91 -32.99
C GLN A 170 15.70 22.25 -34.46
N LEU A 171 14.94 21.65 -35.38
CA LEU A 171 15.09 21.96 -36.80
C LEU A 171 14.55 23.36 -37.12
N SER A 172 15.29 24.11 -37.92
CA SER A 172 14.88 25.43 -38.39
C SER A 172 13.85 25.36 -39.51
N ASP A 173 12.89 26.29 -39.51
CA ASP A 173 11.98 26.53 -40.63
C ASP A 173 12.69 27.05 -41.89
N SER A 174 13.97 27.45 -41.79
CA SER A 174 14.78 27.82 -42.95
C SER A 174 15.12 26.62 -43.85
N ASN A 175 15.12 25.40 -43.30
CA ASN A 175 15.45 24.17 -44.01
C ASN A 175 14.53 23.03 -43.55
N PRO A 176 13.20 23.16 -43.75
CA PRO A 176 12.24 22.25 -43.15
C PRO A 176 12.37 20.84 -43.73
N ILE A 177 12.09 19.85 -42.88
CA ILE A 177 11.92 18.45 -43.26
C ILE A 177 10.55 18.02 -42.74
N SER A 178 9.66 17.62 -43.65
CA SER A 178 8.29 17.25 -43.30
C SER A 178 8.27 16.13 -42.26
N GLY A 179 7.46 16.28 -41.22
CA GLY A 179 7.35 15.32 -40.12
C GLY A 179 8.48 15.38 -39.07
N PHE A 180 9.44 16.31 -39.19
CA PHE A 180 10.52 16.47 -38.20
C PHE A 180 10.58 17.90 -37.66
N ALA A 181 10.31 18.06 -36.36
CA ALA A 181 10.50 19.32 -35.64
C ALA A 181 11.74 19.29 -34.73
N LYS A 182 11.96 18.16 -34.04
CA LYS A 182 13.14 17.92 -33.20
C LYS A 182 13.91 16.72 -33.74
N ILE A 183 15.22 16.84 -33.84
CA ILE A 183 16.10 15.73 -34.20
C ILE A 183 16.85 15.34 -32.93
N LYS A 184 16.80 14.06 -32.56
CA LYS A 184 17.51 13.52 -31.39
C LYS A 184 18.85 12.92 -31.83
N LYS A 185 19.80 12.84 -30.89
CA LYS A 185 21.04 12.07 -31.08
C LYS A 185 20.67 10.60 -31.28
N GLY A 186 21.15 9.99 -32.36
CA GLY A 186 20.75 8.65 -32.79
C GLY A 186 19.82 8.70 -34.00
N ILE A 187 18.78 7.86 -34.01
CA ILE A 187 17.80 7.75 -35.10
C ILE A 187 16.47 8.34 -34.63
N THR A 188 15.94 9.29 -35.39
CA THR A 188 14.61 9.86 -35.20
C THR A 188 13.71 9.35 -36.32
N LEU A 189 12.53 8.82 -35.99
CA LEU A 189 11.51 8.44 -36.98
C LEU A 189 10.68 9.67 -37.39
N VAL A 190 10.11 9.64 -38.59
CA VAL A 190 9.17 10.66 -39.04
C VAL A 190 7.98 10.75 -38.09
N ASN A 191 7.49 11.97 -37.83
CA ASN A 191 6.38 12.26 -36.94
C ASN A 191 6.62 11.86 -35.47
N THR A 192 7.88 11.93 -35.00
CA THR A 192 8.23 11.75 -33.59
C THR A 192 8.35 13.12 -32.86
N PRO A 193 7.38 13.50 -32.01
CA PRO A 193 7.45 14.69 -31.16
C PRO A 193 8.38 14.48 -29.95
N ASP A 194 8.50 15.49 -29.07
CA ASP A 194 9.46 15.50 -27.95
C ASP A 194 9.20 14.42 -26.88
N THR A 195 8.00 13.84 -26.86
CA THR A 195 7.65 12.71 -25.99
C THR A 195 8.37 11.42 -26.38
N GLY A 196 8.97 11.36 -27.57
CA GLY A 196 9.59 10.15 -28.11
C GLY A 196 8.59 9.12 -28.65
N ILE A 197 7.30 9.47 -28.72
CA ILE A 197 6.22 8.58 -29.18
C ILE A 197 5.81 8.98 -30.60
N THR A 198 6.20 8.18 -31.59
CA THR A 198 5.82 8.40 -32.99
C THR A 198 4.30 8.34 -33.18
N SER A 199 3.72 9.40 -33.76
CA SER A 199 2.26 9.56 -33.85
C SER A 199 1.59 8.79 -35.01
N THR A 200 2.38 8.30 -35.95
CA THR A 200 1.96 7.44 -37.08
C THR A 200 2.44 6.01 -36.86
N ASP A 201 2.11 5.05 -37.72
CA ASP A 201 2.44 3.63 -37.52
C ASP A 201 3.91 3.24 -37.78
N HIS A 202 4.79 4.22 -38.00
CA HIS A 202 6.23 4.00 -38.12
C HIS A 202 6.81 3.48 -36.80
N ARG A 203 7.37 2.26 -36.82
CA ARG A 203 7.99 1.59 -35.68
C ARG A 203 9.28 0.92 -36.11
N PHE A 204 10.21 0.78 -35.18
CA PHE A 204 11.23 -0.25 -35.28
C PHE A 204 10.54 -1.60 -35.04
N TRP A 205 10.32 -2.37 -36.11
CA TRP A 205 9.75 -3.70 -36.02
C TRP A 205 10.85 -4.74 -35.78
N GLY A 206 10.74 -5.47 -34.66
CA GLY A 206 11.65 -6.54 -34.31
C GLY A 206 11.65 -6.84 -32.82
N THR A 207 12.13 -8.02 -32.44
CA THR A 207 12.35 -8.36 -31.03
C THR A 207 13.61 -7.68 -30.54
N ALA A 208 13.49 -6.58 -29.80
CA ALA A 208 14.61 -6.05 -29.05
C ALA A 208 14.79 -6.87 -27.75
N THR A 209 15.85 -7.66 -27.65
CA THR A 209 16.09 -8.57 -26.52
C THR A 209 16.04 -7.87 -25.17
N ASN A 210 16.46 -6.60 -25.10
CA ASN A 210 16.41 -5.77 -23.89
C ASN A 210 15.12 -4.95 -23.73
N ALA A 211 14.23 -4.93 -24.74
CA ALA A 211 12.87 -4.39 -24.57
C ALA A 211 11.92 -5.47 -24.05
N ALA A 212 12.12 -6.74 -24.44
CA ALA A 212 11.48 -7.89 -23.82
C ALA A 212 12.00 -8.13 -22.39
N LYS A 213 13.27 -7.78 -22.15
CA LYS A 213 13.93 -7.84 -20.85
C LYS A 213 14.31 -6.44 -20.39
N LEU A 214 13.40 -5.69 -19.78
CA LEU A 214 13.73 -4.39 -19.20
C LEU A 214 14.86 -4.60 -18.17
N GLY A 215 16.05 -4.04 -18.40
CA GLY A 215 17.19 -4.25 -17.49
C GLY A 215 17.56 -5.73 -17.23
N GLY A 216 17.30 -6.64 -18.18
CA GLY A 216 17.60 -8.07 -18.05
C GLY A 216 16.52 -8.93 -17.40
N VAL A 217 15.41 -8.33 -16.93
CA VAL A 217 14.26 -9.01 -16.30
C VAL A 217 13.08 -8.99 -17.26
N ASP A 218 12.37 -10.11 -17.37
CA ASP A 218 11.23 -10.21 -18.29
C ASP A 218 10.14 -9.20 -17.90
N ALA A 219 9.55 -8.52 -18.90
CA ALA A 219 8.52 -7.51 -18.68
C ALA A 219 7.33 -8.03 -17.84
N SER A 220 7.03 -9.34 -17.91
CA SER A 220 5.98 -9.99 -17.12
C SER A 220 6.26 -10.08 -15.62
N GLN A 221 7.51 -9.88 -15.19
CA GLN A 221 7.90 -9.96 -13.78
C GLN A 221 7.80 -8.60 -13.05
N TYR A 222 7.38 -7.55 -13.74
CA TYR A 222 7.24 -6.22 -13.16
C TYR A 222 5.86 -5.99 -12.57
N VAL A 223 5.83 -5.44 -11.36
CA VAL A 223 4.62 -4.88 -10.77
C VAL A 223 4.47 -3.45 -11.28
N ILE A 224 3.39 -3.16 -12.00
CA ILE A 224 3.14 -1.84 -12.59
C ILE A 224 2.16 -1.08 -11.68
N ALA A 225 2.55 0.13 -11.26
CA ALA A 225 1.64 1.08 -10.63
C ALA A 225 0.86 1.84 -11.71
N ALA A 226 -0.40 1.46 -11.93
CA ALA A 226 -1.29 2.14 -12.86
C ALA A 226 -2.36 2.92 -12.07
N PRO A 227 -2.39 4.26 -12.13
CA PRO A 227 -3.40 5.06 -11.45
C PRO A 227 -4.83 4.57 -11.77
N GLY A 228 -5.64 4.35 -10.73
CA GLY A 228 -7.03 3.89 -10.87
C GLY A 228 -7.19 2.39 -11.16
N SER A 229 -6.10 1.63 -11.30
CA SER A 229 -6.13 0.17 -11.41
C SER A 229 -5.47 -0.47 -10.19
N ALA A 230 -6.16 -1.42 -9.56
CA ALA A 230 -5.59 -2.14 -8.43
C ALA A 230 -4.43 -3.04 -8.91
N THR A 231 -3.32 -3.04 -8.16
CA THR A 231 -2.29 -4.06 -8.32
C THR A 231 -2.84 -5.38 -7.76
N VAL A 232 -3.01 -6.38 -8.63
CA VAL A 232 -3.55 -7.70 -8.25
C VAL A 232 -2.42 -8.72 -8.25
N PHE A 233 -2.22 -9.35 -7.09
CA PHE A 233 -1.37 -10.54 -6.96
C PHE A 233 -2.26 -11.78 -6.94
N THR A 234 -2.04 -12.73 -7.85
CA THR A 234 -2.82 -13.98 -7.96
C THR A 234 -2.33 -15.08 -7.02
N GLU A 235 -1.18 -14.87 -6.38
CA GLU A 235 -0.57 -15.77 -5.39
C GLU A 235 -0.14 -14.98 -4.15
N THR A 236 0.16 -15.69 -3.06
CA THR A 236 0.70 -15.08 -1.84
C THR A 236 2.00 -14.33 -2.13
N VAL A 237 2.08 -13.07 -1.70
CA VAL A 237 3.29 -12.26 -1.82
C VAL A 237 4.25 -12.56 -0.66
N ASN A 238 5.46 -13.03 -0.97
CA ASN A 238 6.50 -13.33 0.01
C ASN A 238 7.55 -12.21 0.07
N PHE A 239 7.66 -11.55 1.23
CA PHE A 239 8.76 -10.63 1.52
C PHE A 239 9.88 -11.41 2.23
N GLN A 240 10.90 -11.83 1.47
CA GLN A 240 11.97 -12.73 1.95
C GLN A 240 13.00 -12.06 2.87
N LYS A 241 12.88 -10.75 3.11
CA LYS A 241 13.79 -10.01 3.97
C LYS A 241 13.05 -9.57 5.22
N ASP A 242 13.71 -9.73 6.36
CA ASP A 242 13.18 -9.39 7.69
C ASP A 242 12.91 -7.90 7.85
N SER A 243 13.52 -7.05 7.02
CA SER A 243 13.17 -5.62 6.91
C SER A 243 11.70 -5.36 6.51
N GLY A 244 11.02 -6.35 5.92
CA GLY A 244 9.59 -6.32 5.66
C GLY A 244 9.13 -5.20 4.71
N ILE A 245 8.03 -4.55 5.06
CA ILE A 245 7.41 -3.47 4.29
C ILE A 245 7.34 -2.17 5.09
N SER A 246 7.52 -1.04 4.39
CA SER A 246 7.32 0.31 4.92
C SER A 246 6.31 1.05 4.04
N LEU A 247 5.35 1.76 4.67
CA LEU A 247 4.17 2.33 4.02
C LEU A 247 4.06 3.84 4.34
N GLY A 248 3.72 4.64 3.32
CA GLY A 248 3.55 6.10 3.42
C GLY A 248 4.76 6.90 2.93
N ASP A 249 4.54 8.16 2.53
CA ASP A 249 5.58 9.03 1.95
C ASP A 249 6.75 9.29 2.91
N SER A 250 6.48 9.25 4.21
CA SER A 250 7.49 9.38 5.28
C SER A 250 7.91 8.02 5.87
N LEU A 251 7.45 6.91 5.28
CA LEU A 251 7.69 5.54 5.74
C LEU A 251 7.21 5.30 7.19
N ASP A 252 6.04 5.85 7.49
CA ASP A 252 5.52 5.97 8.85
C ASP A 252 5.20 4.60 9.48
N LEU A 253 4.43 3.76 8.77
CA LEU A 253 4.00 2.43 9.21
C LEU A 253 4.92 1.35 8.65
N LYS A 254 5.38 0.44 9.52
CA LYS A 254 6.24 -0.68 9.14
C LYS A 254 5.65 -2.00 9.63
N ILE A 255 5.78 -3.03 8.80
CA ILE A 255 5.52 -4.43 9.16
C ILE A 255 6.78 -5.23 8.85
N ARG A 256 7.47 -5.74 9.88
CA ARG A 256 8.82 -6.33 9.76
C ARG A 256 9.04 -7.43 10.78
N VAL A 257 10.20 -8.09 10.73
CA VAL A 257 10.70 -8.98 11.79
C VAL A 257 11.78 -8.23 12.58
N GLU A 258 11.81 -8.40 13.90
CA GLU A 258 12.83 -7.78 14.76
C GLU A 258 14.13 -8.60 14.73
N GLU A 259 15.20 -8.04 14.16
CA GLU A 259 16.50 -8.70 14.09
C GLU A 259 17.39 -8.37 15.30
N ALA A 260 17.12 -7.26 15.99
CA ALA A 260 17.94 -6.82 17.11
C ALA A 260 17.83 -7.79 18.31
N ALA A 261 18.97 -8.05 18.96
CA ALA A 261 19.00 -8.85 20.18
C ALA A 261 18.17 -8.19 21.28
N GLY A 262 17.24 -8.93 21.88
CA GLY A 262 16.34 -8.43 22.90
C GLY A 262 15.12 -9.33 23.12
N SER A 263 14.16 -8.88 23.91
CA SER A 263 12.94 -9.64 24.23
C SER A 263 12.02 -9.90 23.03
N LEU A 264 12.20 -9.15 21.94
CA LEU A 264 11.42 -9.26 20.72
C LEU A 264 12.20 -9.88 19.55
N GLN A 265 13.44 -10.36 19.75
CA GLN A 265 14.22 -10.94 18.66
C GLN A 265 13.45 -12.07 17.94
N GLY A 266 13.31 -11.96 16.62
CA GLY A 266 12.55 -12.88 15.77
C GLY A 266 11.04 -12.68 15.78
N ALA A 267 10.50 -11.69 16.52
CA ALA A 267 9.07 -11.40 16.55
C ALA A 267 8.62 -10.60 15.31
N GLY A 268 7.37 -10.81 14.90
CA GLY A 268 6.70 -9.93 13.93
C GLY A 268 6.32 -8.60 14.58
N ILE A 269 6.69 -7.51 13.95
CA ILE A 269 6.52 -6.14 14.42
C ILE A 269 5.56 -5.40 13.50
N ILE A 270 4.59 -4.71 14.11
CA ILE A 270 3.82 -3.65 13.48
C ILE A 270 4.13 -2.38 14.27
N GLU A 271 4.79 -1.42 13.64
CA GLU A 271 5.26 -0.20 14.32
C GLU A 271 4.96 1.05 13.50
N HIS A 272 4.85 2.18 14.20
CA HIS A 272 4.75 3.50 13.59
C HIS A 272 5.87 4.38 14.13
N THR A 273 6.81 4.78 13.27
CA THR A 273 8.12 5.31 13.70
C THR A 273 8.28 6.83 13.57
N VAL A 274 7.28 7.53 13.04
CA VAL A 274 7.35 8.96 12.75
C VAL A 274 6.36 9.76 13.61
N GLY A 275 6.84 10.82 14.24
CA GLY A 275 6.04 11.76 15.04
C GLY A 275 6.05 11.49 16.55
N ALA A 276 5.80 12.54 17.34
CA ALA A 276 5.59 12.40 18.79
C ALA A 276 4.22 11.76 19.04
N ASN A 277 4.19 10.64 19.77
CA ASN A 277 2.99 9.82 20.01
C ASN A 277 2.39 9.19 18.74
N SER A 278 3.24 8.55 17.94
CA SER A 278 2.83 7.58 16.91
C SER A 278 1.68 6.68 17.37
N LYS A 279 0.64 6.55 16.54
CA LYS A 279 -0.56 5.74 16.83
C LYS A 279 -0.77 4.68 15.76
N ILE A 280 -1.17 3.49 16.16
CA ILE A 280 -1.69 2.46 15.26
C ILE A 280 -3.18 2.31 15.56
N ALA A 281 -4.03 2.72 14.61
CA ALA A 281 -5.48 2.66 14.75
C ALA A 281 -6.05 1.44 14.02
N PHE A 282 -6.86 0.64 14.73
CA PHE A 282 -7.62 -0.45 14.14
C PHE A 282 -9.02 0.05 13.79
N LYS A 283 -9.35 -0.03 12.50
CA LYS A 283 -10.67 0.33 11.97
C LYS A 283 -11.29 -0.85 11.24
N VAL A 284 -12.58 -1.05 11.42
CA VAL A 284 -13.35 -2.16 10.84
C VAL A 284 -14.65 -1.64 10.25
N ASN A 285 -15.15 -2.30 9.21
CA ASN A 285 -16.47 -2.01 8.66
C ASN A 285 -17.55 -2.53 9.62
N ASP A 286 -18.57 -1.73 9.91
CA ASP A 286 -19.68 -2.13 10.78
C ASP A 286 -20.74 -3.01 10.10
N GLY A 287 -20.49 -3.44 8.86
CA GLY A 287 -21.44 -4.19 8.05
C GLY A 287 -22.41 -3.29 7.26
N THR A 288 -22.33 -1.97 7.43
CA THR A 288 -23.13 -0.98 6.69
C THR A 288 -22.30 -0.13 5.72
N SER A 289 -21.09 -0.61 5.39
CA SER A 289 -20.11 0.13 4.57
C SER A 289 -19.49 1.35 5.25
N THR A 290 -19.72 1.53 6.56
CA THR A 290 -19.09 2.60 7.34
C THR A 290 -17.89 2.04 8.09
N THR A 291 -16.74 2.69 7.93
CA THR A 291 -15.51 2.30 8.63
C THR A 291 -15.48 2.91 10.02
N GLN A 292 -15.57 2.06 11.04
CA GLN A 292 -15.55 2.43 12.44
C GLN A 292 -14.16 2.23 13.05
N HIS A 293 -13.68 3.23 13.78
CA HIS A 293 -12.49 3.11 14.62
C HIS A 293 -12.86 2.41 15.92
N VAL A 294 -12.13 1.35 16.30
CA VAL A 294 -12.44 0.53 17.48
C VAL A 294 -11.37 0.58 18.57
N LEU A 295 -10.09 0.61 18.18
CA LEU A 295 -8.95 0.52 19.09
C LEU A 295 -7.79 1.37 18.56
N THR A 296 -7.07 2.02 19.48
CA THR A 296 -5.78 2.66 19.20
C THR A 296 -4.71 2.04 20.09
N ILE A 297 -3.58 1.70 19.48
CA ILE A 297 -2.32 1.46 20.19
C ILE A 297 -1.52 2.74 20.14
N GLN A 298 -1.08 3.19 21.30
CA GLN A 298 -0.24 4.37 21.48
C GLN A 298 0.80 4.07 22.58
N SER A 299 1.67 5.03 22.86
CA SER A 299 2.81 4.83 23.78
C SER A 299 2.43 4.45 25.21
N ASP A 300 1.24 4.84 25.67
CA ASP A 300 0.73 4.49 27.02
C ASP A 300 -0.05 3.17 27.06
N GLY A 301 -0.34 2.55 25.92
CA GLY A 301 -1.05 1.28 25.83
C GLY A 301 -2.18 1.26 24.79
N MET A 302 -3.22 0.48 25.10
CA MET A 302 -4.35 0.23 24.22
C MET A 302 -5.60 0.95 24.72
N VAL A 303 -6.22 1.77 23.88
CA VAL A 303 -7.38 2.59 24.26
C VAL A 303 -8.53 2.45 23.25
N PRO A 304 -9.80 2.43 23.70
CA PRO A 304 -10.93 2.43 22.78
C PRO A 304 -10.98 3.74 22.00
N ALA A 305 -11.56 3.70 20.79
CA ALA A 305 -11.65 4.88 19.92
C ALA A 305 -12.53 6.01 20.48
N THR A 306 -13.52 5.67 21.32
CA THR A 306 -14.41 6.64 21.95
C THR A 306 -14.80 6.13 23.33
N ASP A 307 -14.77 7.03 24.31
CA ASP A 307 -15.09 6.73 25.71
C ASP A 307 -16.48 6.09 25.84
N ASN A 308 -16.57 5.04 26.66
CA ASN A 308 -17.82 4.32 26.96
C ASN A 308 -18.63 3.81 25.74
N THR A 309 -17.97 3.45 24.62
CA THR A 309 -18.67 2.93 23.41
C THR A 309 -18.25 1.55 22.94
N LYS A 310 -17.10 1.02 23.39
CA LYS A 310 -16.54 -0.25 22.93
C LYS A 310 -16.35 -1.20 24.11
N ASN A 311 -16.76 -2.45 23.92
CA ASN A 311 -16.66 -3.51 24.92
C ASN A 311 -15.39 -4.34 24.72
N LEU A 312 -14.81 -4.84 25.82
CA LEU A 312 -13.78 -5.89 25.78
C LEU A 312 -14.47 -7.26 25.78
N GLY A 313 -14.79 -7.76 24.58
CA GLY A 313 -15.58 -8.99 24.38
C GLY A 313 -17.07 -8.73 24.24
N SER A 314 -17.89 -9.79 24.30
CA SER A 314 -19.35 -9.75 24.20
C SER A 314 -20.00 -10.81 25.11
N GLU A 315 -21.33 -10.84 25.17
CA GLU A 315 -22.07 -11.84 25.95
C GLU A 315 -21.81 -13.29 25.48
N SER A 316 -21.55 -13.48 24.18
CA SER A 316 -21.27 -14.78 23.56
C SER A 316 -19.76 -15.08 23.41
N LEU A 317 -18.91 -14.06 23.35
CA LEU A 317 -17.46 -14.19 23.18
C LEU A 317 -16.73 -13.45 24.31
N ARG A 318 -16.47 -14.18 25.40
CA ARG A 318 -15.84 -13.64 26.61
C ARG A 318 -14.37 -14.06 26.69
N TRP A 319 -13.56 -13.18 27.26
CA TRP A 319 -12.20 -13.53 27.66
C TRP A 319 -12.25 -14.51 28.84
N ALA A 320 -11.47 -15.59 28.78
CA ALA A 320 -11.41 -16.56 29.86
C ALA A 320 -10.86 -15.95 31.15
N ASN A 321 -9.81 -15.13 31.04
CA ASN A 321 -9.20 -14.40 32.15
C ASN A 321 -8.73 -13.02 31.65
N VAL A 322 -8.92 -11.99 32.47
CA VAL A 322 -8.33 -10.67 32.26
C VAL A 322 -7.37 -10.40 33.41
N TYR A 323 -6.06 -10.36 33.10
CA TYR A 323 -5.02 -10.09 34.09
C TYR A 323 -4.69 -8.60 34.12
N ALA A 324 -5.04 -7.92 35.21
CA ALA A 324 -4.73 -6.52 35.44
C ALA A 324 -4.30 -6.34 36.90
N ALA A 325 -3.37 -5.41 37.15
CA ALA A 325 -2.97 -5.06 38.51
C ALA A 325 -4.12 -4.41 39.31
N SER A 326 -5.00 -3.67 38.62
CA SER A 326 -6.18 -3.02 39.19
C SER A 326 -7.31 -2.96 38.16
N PHE A 327 -8.54 -3.14 38.62
CA PHE A 327 -9.75 -2.84 37.85
C PHE A 327 -10.38 -1.55 38.40
N VAL A 328 -10.56 -0.54 37.54
CA VAL A 328 -11.22 0.73 37.90
C VAL A 328 -12.51 0.82 37.10
N GLY A 329 -13.64 0.58 37.76
CA GLY A 329 -14.94 0.58 37.12
C GLY A 329 -16.01 -0.14 37.95
N VAL A 330 -17.21 -0.25 37.38
CA VAL A 330 -18.32 -1.00 37.98
C VAL A 330 -18.27 -2.45 37.52
N ALA A 331 -18.17 -3.39 38.47
CA ALA A 331 -18.27 -4.81 38.19
C ALA A 331 -19.72 -5.29 38.40
N THR A 332 -20.42 -5.66 37.31
CA THR A 332 -21.80 -6.16 37.38
C THR A 332 -21.89 -7.53 38.07
N LYS A 333 -20.83 -8.33 38.00
CA LYS A 333 -20.70 -9.63 38.67
C LYS A 333 -19.26 -9.79 39.18
N ALA A 334 -19.12 -10.12 40.45
CA ALA A 334 -17.85 -10.47 41.06
C ALA A 334 -18.09 -11.59 42.08
N ASP A 335 -17.37 -12.70 41.95
CA ASP A 335 -17.51 -13.85 42.85
C ASP A 335 -16.77 -13.62 44.17
N THR A 336 -15.64 -12.92 44.12
CA THR A 336 -14.83 -12.56 45.29
C THR A 336 -14.41 -11.09 45.25
N LEU A 337 -14.22 -10.47 46.41
CA LEU A 337 -13.58 -9.16 46.55
C LEU A 337 -12.39 -9.28 47.50
N ARG A 338 -11.38 -8.42 47.30
CA ARG A 338 -10.22 -8.36 48.18
C ARG A 338 -10.60 -7.74 49.52
N GLY A 339 -10.56 -8.54 50.58
CA GLY A 339 -10.76 -8.11 51.96
C GLY A 339 -9.49 -7.54 52.60
N GLU A 340 -9.60 -7.17 53.87
CA GLU A 340 -8.47 -6.73 54.69
C GLU A 340 -7.36 -7.79 54.74
N GLY A 341 -6.10 -7.36 54.73
CA GLY A 341 -4.94 -8.27 54.69
C GLY A 341 -4.66 -8.90 53.32
N GLY A 342 -5.47 -8.59 52.29
CA GLY A 342 -5.22 -9.03 50.91
C GLY A 342 -5.81 -10.37 50.51
N ASN A 343 -6.60 -11.00 51.39
CA ASN A 343 -7.32 -12.23 51.08
C ASN A 343 -8.53 -11.96 50.19
N TYR A 344 -8.81 -12.84 49.24
CA TYR A 344 -10.03 -12.78 48.43
C TYR A 344 -11.16 -13.49 49.16
N ILE A 345 -12.26 -12.79 49.32
CA ILE A 345 -13.42 -13.22 50.09
C ILE A 345 -14.61 -13.39 49.15
N SER A 346 -15.23 -14.57 49.19
CA SER A 346 -16.47 -14.81 48.46
C SER A 346 -17.66 -14.10 49.11
N ALA A 347 -18.56 -13.57 48.26
CA ALA A 347 -19.87 -13.14 48.71
C ALA A 347 -20.74 -14.37 49.03
N SER A 348 -21.38 -14.40 50.19
CA SER A 348 -22.27 -15.50 50.58
C SER A 348 -23.49 -14.98 51.33
N SER A 349 -24.69 -15.31 50.85
CA SER A 349 -25.93 -15.17 51.60
C SER A 349 -26.16 -16.49 52.34
N ALA A 350 -25.56 -16.65 53.52
CA ALA A 350 -25.75 -17.87 54.27
C ALA A 350 -27.25 -18.04 54.63
N GLN A 351 -27.84 -19.19 54.24
CA GLN A 351 -29.23 -19.52 54.59
C GLN A 351 -29.45 -19.65 56.11
N SER A 352 -28.38 -19.84 56.88
CA SER A 352 -28.39 -19.89 58.34
C SER A 352 -27.09 -19.30 58.88
N PRO A 353 -27.10 -18.61 60.04
CA PRO A 353 -25.89 -18.10 60.70
C PRO A 353 -24.81 -19.19 60.88
N ALA A 354 -25.20 -20.42 61.19
CA ALA A 354 -24.27 -21.54 61.39
C ALA A 354 -23.67 -22.13 60.10
N ALA A 355 -24.19 -21.76 58.92
CA ALA A 355 -23.77 -22.28 57.62
C ALA A 355 -22.91 -21.29 56.83
N ALA A 356 -22.63 -20.10 57.37
CA ALA A 356 -21.76 -19.11 56.73
C ALA A 356 -20.29 -19.54 56.85
N PRO A 357 -19.52 -19.66 55.76
CA PRO A 357 -18.08 -19.82 55.84
C PRO A 357 -17.46 -18.60 56.55
N ASN A 358 -16.44 -18.84 57.39
CA ASN A 358 -15.68 -17.77 58.04
C ASN A 358 -15.05 -16.84 56.99
N GLY A 359 -15.08 -15.53 57.25
CA GLY A 359 -14.44 -14.53 56.40
C GLY A 359 -15.16 -14.32 55.07
N THR A 360 -16.49 -14.20 55.08
CA THR A 360 -17.33 -13.83 53.91
C THR A 360 -17.74 -12.36 53.93
N ILE A 361 -18.08 -11.80 52.76
CA ILE A 361 -18.67 -10.46 52.67
C ILE A 361 -20.17 -10.57 52.95
N ALA A 362 -20.65 -9.82 53.94
CA ALA A 362 -22.06 -9.77 54.28
C ALA A 362 -22.86 -9.15 53.12
N ILE A 363 -23.65 -9.97 52.43
CA ILE A 363 -24.59 -9.53 51.41
C ILE A 363 -26.03 -9.61 51.92
N ARG A 364 -26.90 -8.77 51.39
CA ARG A 364 -28.34 -8.84 51.70
C ARG A 364 -28.93 -10.14 51.16
N THR A 365 -29.87 -10.71 51.91
CA THR A 365 -30.76 -11.75 51.43
C THR A 365 -31.79 -11.19 50.45
N SER A 366 -32.51 -12.05 49.74
CA SER A 366 -33.55 -11.65 48.78
C SER A 366 -34.71 -10.87 49.42
N ASP A 367 -34.91 -10.96 50.73
CA ASP A 367 -35.85 -10.16 51.52
C ASP A 367 -35.23 -8.89 52.13
N ASN A 368 -34.09 -8.43 51.60
CA ASN A 368 -33.37 -7.21 52.00
C ASN A 368 -32.81 -7.20 53.44
N LYS A 369 -32.63 -8.36 54.07
CA LYS A 369 -32.05 -8.47 55.43
C LYS A 369 -30.56 -8.80 55.37
N LEU A 370 -29.83 -8.44 56.42
CA LEU A 370 -28.48 -8.96 56.67
C LEU A 370 -28.59 -10.07 57.72
N ARG A 371 -28.03 -11.25 57.42
CA ARG A 371 -27.95 -12.37 58.37
C ARG A 371 -26.52 -12.49 58.88
N ALA A 372 -26.35 -12.52 60.20
CA ALA A 372 -25.07 -12.72 60.86
C ALA A 372 -25.27 -13.57 62.13
N VAL A 373 -24.25 -14.34 62.54
CA VAL A 373 -24.23 -15.03 63.84
C VAL A 373 -24.10 -14.01 64.96
N THR A 374 -23.13 -13.11 64.81
CA THR A 374 -22.89 -11.99 65.70
C THR A 374 -22.74 -10.76 64.83
N PHE A 375 -23.49 -9.70 65.16
CA PHE A 375 -23.22 -8.37 64.61
C PHE A 375 -22.36 -7.61 65.61
N GLU A 376 -21.04 -7.63 65.40
CA GLU A 376 -20.10 -6.85 66.21
C GLU A 376 -19.99 -5.45 65.61
N GLY A 377 -20.89 -4.57 66.05
CA GLY A 377 -20.91 -3.19 65.63
C GLY A 377 -21.29 -2.27 66.79
N ARG A 378 -20.85 -1.02 66.72
CA ARG A 378 -21.30 0.02 67.64
C ARG A 378 -22.63 0.57 67.15
N ALA A 379 -23.75 0.11 67.73
CA ALA A 379 -25.04 0.74 67.51
C ALA A 379 -24.95 2.22 67.94
N THR A 380 -25.21 3.14 67.03
CA THR A 380 -25.04 4.58 67.28
C THR A 380 -26.33 5.22 67.83
N GLU A 381 -27.49 4.62 67.54
CA GLU A 381 -28.81 5.06 68.02
C GLU A 381 -29.84 3.92 67.97
N ALA A 382 -30.83 3.95 68.87
CA ALA A 382 -32.04 3.14 68.82
C ALA A 382 -33.25 4.09 68.70
N GLN A 383 -34.22 3.76 67.83
CA GLN A 383 -35.36 4.66 67.55
C GLN A 383 -36.35 4.77 68.72
N TYR A 384 -36.43 3.73 69.55
CA TYR A 384 -37.23 3.71 70.78
C TYR A 384 -36.30 3.44 71.96
N ALA A 385 -36.75 3.67 73.19
CA ALA A 385 -35.89 3.64 74.38
C ALA A 385 -36.27 2.58 75.42
N ASP A 386 -37.31 1.79 75.17
CA ASP A 386 -37.84 0.82 76.12
C ASP A 386 -37.45 -0.63 75.79
N LEU A 387 -37.05 -1.34 76.84
CA LEU A 387 -36.87 -2.78 76.90
C LEU A 387 -38.22 -3.39 77.30
N ALA A 388 -38.77 -4.24 76.45
CA ALA A 388 -40.02 -4.95 76.73
C ALA A 388 -39.87 -6.46 76.52
N GLU A 389 -40.77 -7.21 77.13
CA GLU A 389 -40.91 -8.65 76.94
C GLU A 389 -42.39 -8.99 76.74
N LYS A 390 -42.69 -9.99 75.92
CA LYS A 390 -44.07 -10.48 75.77
C LYS A 390 -44.46 -11.39 76.93
N TYR A 391 -45.65 -11.16 77.48
CA TYR A 391 -46.31 -12.04 78.43
C TYR A 391 -47.75 -12.27 78.01
N THR A 392 -48.28 -13.46 78.28
CA THR A 392 -49.70 -13.73 78.08
C THR A 392 -50.55 -12.89 79.05
N THR A 393 -51.60 -12.28 78.51
CA THR A 393 -52.55 -11.45 79.26
C THR A 393 -53.91 -12.14 79.30
N ASP A 394 -54.66 -11.94 80.38
CA ASP A 394 -56.03 -12.48 80.55
C ASP A 394 -57.04 -11.81 79.61
N GLU A 395 -56.77 -10.57 79.22
CA GLU A 395 -57.46 -9.85 78.14
C GLU A 395 -56.49 -8.94 77.37
N GLU A 396 -56.94 -8.32 76.29
CA GLU A 396 -56.13 -7.35 75.54
C GLU A 396 -56.24 -5.96 76.20
N TYR A 397 -55.16 -5.51 76.82
CA TYR A 397 -55.11 -4.24 77.53
C TYR A 397 -54.68 -3.08 76.63
N PRO A 398 -55.21 -1.85 76.84
CA PRO A 398 -54.73 -0.66 76.16
C PRO A 398 -53.27 -0.34 76.46
N ILE A 399 -52.61 0.36 75.53
CA ILE A 399 -51.25 0.90 75.73
C ILE A 399 -51.20 1.77 76.99
N GLY A 400 -50.13 1.64 77.76
CA GLY A 400 -49.92 2.38 79.00
C GLY A 400 -50.57 1.76 80.24
N THR A 401 -51.25 0.61 80.12
CA THR A 401 -51.81 -0.11 81.27
C THR A 401 -50.69 -0.72 82.11
N ALA A 402 -50.66 -0.45 83.41
CA ALA A 402 -49.73 -1.06 84.34
C ALA A 402 -50.13 -2.51 84.62
N MET A 403 -49.16 -3.41 84.53
CA MET A 403 -49.37 -4.85 84.57
C MET A 403 -48.71 -5.49 85.80
N ALA A 404 -49.26 -6.59 86.28
CA ALA A 404 -48.73 -7.40 87.37
C ALA A 404 -48.87 -8.89 87.03
N VAL A 405 -48.02 -9.75 87.62
CA VAL A 405 -48.13 -11.20 87.49
C VAL A 405 -49.35 -11.72 88.26
N GLY A 406 -50.08 -12.65 87.65
CA GLY A 406 -51.20 -13.37 88.27
C GLY A 406 -52.50 -13.30 87.44
N GLY A 407 -53.55 -13.97 87.93
CA GLY A 407 -54.80 -14.16 87.18
C GLY A 407 -54.87 -15.56 86.58
N GLU A 408 -55.71 -15.73 85.55
CA GLU A 408 -55.82 -16.98 84.78
C GLU A 408 -54.70 -17.12 83.72
N ALA A 409 -54.17 -15.99 83.24
CA ALA A 409 -52.97 -15.89 82.40
C ALA A 409 -51.71 -15.54 83.21
N GLU A 410 -50.57 -15.34 82.55
CA GLU A 410 -49.32 -14.93 83.22
C GLU A 410 -49.43 -13.54 83.87
N THR A 411 -50.14 -12.62 83.21
CA THR A 411 -50.25 -11.23 83.64
C THR A 411 -51.67 -10.70 83.54
N LYS A 412 -51.98 -9.73 84.40
CA LYS A 412 -53.24 -9.00 84.45
C LYS A 412 -53.02 -7.53 84.81
N ALA A 413 -54.04 -6.70 84.69
CA ALA A 413 -54.00 -5.33 85.16
C ALA A 413 -53.58 -5.23 86.65
N ALA A 414 -52.64 -4.32 86.93
CA ALA A 414 -52.12 -4.08 88.27
C ALA A 414 -53.10 -3.23 89.10
N SER A 415 -53.29 -3.65 90.35
CA SER A 415 -54.01 -2.89 91.38
C SER A 415 -53.06 -2.36 92.46
N ALA A 416 -53.57 -1.47 93.32
CA ALA A 416 -52.81 -0.77 94.36
C ALA A 416 -52.00 -1.69 95.29
N SER A 417 -52.45 -2.94 95.51
CA SER A 417 -51.78 -3.93 96.35
C SER A 417 -50.88 -4.92 95.58
N ASN A 418 -50.74 -4.79 94.26
CA ASN A 418 -49.89 -5.66 93.46
C ASN A 418 -48.43 -5.16 93.41
N MET A 419 -47.56 -5.98 92.81
CA MET A 419 -46.24 -5.54 92.35
C MET A 419 -46.32 -5.32 90.84
N CYS A 420 -46.17 -4.07 90.40
CA CYS A 420 -46.15 -3.77 88.98
C CYS A 420 -44.85 -4.30 88.38
N ILE A 421 -44.96 -5.00 87.25
CA ILE A 421 -43.80 -5.55 86.52
C ILE A 421 -43.46 -4.72 85.29
N GLY A 422 -44.34 -3.80 84.90
CA GLY A 422 -44.18 -2.99 83.71
C GLY A 422 -45.51 -2.50 83.16
N VAL A 423 -45.45 -1.95 81.96
CA VAL A 423 -46.57 -1.24 81.34
C VAL A 423 -46.72 -1.70 79.89
N ILE A 424 -47.95 -1.90 79.41
CA ILE A 424 -48.20 -2.27 78.00
C ILE A 424 -47.55 -1.24 77.06
N SER A 425 -46.61 -1.67 76.23
CA SER A 425 -45.88 -0.84 75.28
C SER A 425 -46.34 -1.09 73.84
N GLU A 426 -46.48 -0.01 73.06
CA GLU A 426 -46.84 -0.09 71.63
C GLU A 426 -45.64 -0.45 70.74
N LYS A 427 -44.47 0.14 71.01
CA LYS A 427 -43.30 0.14 70.11
C LYS A 427 -42.00 -0.01 70.89
N PRO A 428 -41.74 -1.20 71.48
CA PRO A 428 -40.50 -1.42 72.21
C PRO A 428 -39.26 -1.32 71.34
N ALA A 429 -38.20 -0.72 71.88
CA ALA A 429 -36.88 -0.65 71.25
C ALA A 429 -36.25 -2.02 71.08
N TYR A 430 -36.40 -2.84 72.11
CA TYR A 430 -35.94 -4.21 72.14
C TYR A 430 -37.03 -5.07 72.76
N LEU A 431 -37.64 -5.93 71.94
CA LEU A 431 -38.66 -6.87 72.37
C LEU A 431 -38.04 -8.24 72.60
N MET A 432 -38.03 -8.68 73.85
CA MET A 432 -37.66 -10.03 74.24
C MET A 432 -38.84 -10.99 74.06
N ASN A 433 -38.54 -12.24 73.75
CA ASN A 433 -39.54 -13.29 73.50
C ASN A 433 -40.60 -12.88 72.47
N SER A 434 -40.18 -12.23 71.38
CA SER A 434 -41.08 -11.67 70.36
C SER A 434 -42.01 -12.72 69.70
N GLU A 435 -41.62 -13.99 69.72
CA GLU A 435 -42.41 -15.12 69.19
C GLU A 435 -43.43 -15.68 70.19
N ALA A 436 -43.39 -15.27 71.48
CA ALA A 436 -44.39 -15.67 72.46
C ALA A 436 -45.76 -15.02 72.19
N ASP A 437 -46.81 -15.64 72.71
CA ASP A 437 -48.18 -15.11 72.70
C ASP A 437 -48.35 -14.01 73.76
N GLY A 438 -49.30 -13.10 73.54
CA GLY A 438 -49.62 -12.00 74.47
C GLY A 438 -49.07 -10.63 74.05
N GLN A 439 -49.07 -9.69 75.00
CA GLN A 439 -48.77 -8.28 74.77
C GLN A 439 -47.36 -7.89 75.27
N ALA A 440 -46.75 -6.89 74.64
CA ALA A 440 -45.44 -6.38 75.04
C ALA A 440 -45.55 -5.53 76.31
N ILE A 441 -44.89 -5.95 77.38
CA ILE A 441 -44.81 -5.21 78.64
C ILE A 441 -43.43 -4.55 78.71
N GLY A 442 -43.40 -3.22 78.68
CA GLY A 442 -42.21 -2.41 78.92
C GLY A 442 -41.73 -2.61 80.35
N LEU A 443 -40.51 -3.13 80.51
CA LEU A 443 -39.86 -3.43 81.78
C LEU A 443 -38.93 -2.29 82.21
N LYS A 444 -38.31 -1.61 81.25
CA LYS A 444 -37.41 -0.49 81.51
C LYS A 444 -37.41 0.49 80.37
N GLY A 445 -37.28 1.77 80.68
CA GLY A 445 -37.13 2.82 79.68
C GLY A 445 -38.19 3.90 79.81
N ARG A 446 -38.35 4.66 78.74
CA ARG A 446 -39.37 5.70 78.61
C ARG A 446 -40.60 5.10 77.96
N VAL A 447 -41.71 5.06 78.68
CA VAL A 447 -42.98 4.48 78.20
C VAL A 447 -44.14 5.40 78.62
N PRO A 448 -45.13 5.64 77.77
CA PRO A 448 -46.38 6.31 78.15
C PRO A 448 -47.17 5.41 79.12
N VAL A 449 -47.60 5.97 80.25
CA VAL A 449 -48.37 5.27 81.30
C VAL A 449 -49.75 5.89 81.42
N ARG A 450 -50.80 5.07 81.56
CA ARG A 450 -52.17 5.52 81.81
C ARG A 450 -52.27 6.04 83.24
N VAL A 451 -52.47 7.34 83.41
CA VAL A 451 -52.55 8.01 84.72
C VAL A 451 -53.84 8.82 84.82
N LYS A 452 -54.59 8.61 85.91
CA LYS A 452 -55.77 9.41 86.27
C LYS A 452 -55.43 10.39 87.39
N GLY A 453 -55.90 11.63 87.27
CA GLY A 453 -55.57 12.73 88.18
C GLY A 453 -54.32 13.53 87.80
N VAL A 454 -54.15 14.70 88.41
CA VAL A 454 -53.02 15.61 88.13
C VAL A 454 -51.67 14.95 88.46
N VAL A 455 -50.69 15.13 87.59
CA VAL A 455 -49.31 14.65 87.78
C VAL A 455 -48.31 15.75 87.48
N SER A 456 -47.28 15.86 88.33
CA SER A 456 -46.14 16.75 88.08
C SER A 456 -44.92 15.96 87.62
N LYS A 457 -44.11 16.56 86.73
CA LYS A 457 -42.81 16.01 86.35
C LYS A 457 -41.97 15.72 87.59
N GLY A 458 -41.38 14.52 87.65
CA GLY A 458 -40.61 14.03 88.78
C GLY A 458 -41.43 13.35 89.87
N GLN A 459 -42.76 13.33 89.75
CA GLN A 459 -43.64 12.68 90.72
C GLN A 459 -43.68 11.15 90.50
N PRO A 460 -43.62 10.34 91.57
CA PRO A 460 -43.83 8.91 91.46
C PRO A 460 -45.26 8.57 91.03
N VAL A 461 -45.39 7.58 90.15
CA VAL A 461 -46.64 7.07 89.61
C VAL A 461 -46.80 5.61 90.06
N TYR A 462 -47.93 5.29 90.65
CA TYR A 462 -48.26 3.98 91.22
C TYR A 462 -49.48 3.39 90.53
N ALA A 463 -49.50 2.07 90.30
CA ALA A 463 -50.69 1.40 89.80
C ALA A 463 -51.79 1.47 90.87
N TRP A 464 -53.04 1.69 90.47
CA TRP A 464 -54.15 1.90 91.39
C TRP A 464 -55.31 0.92 91.17
N GLU A 465 -56.05 1.08 90.08
CA GLU A 465 -57.22 0.25 89.76
C GLU A 465 -57.22 -0.02 88.25
N ASP A 466 -57.46 -1.28 87.87
CA ASP A 466 -57.51 -1.75 86.49
C ASP A 466 -56.31 -1.32 85.62
N GLY A 467 -55.11 -1.29 86.22
CA GLY A 467 -53.87 -0.90 85.56
C GLY A 467 -53.79 0.59 85.21
N VAL A 468 -54.76 1.39 85.64
CA VAL A 468 -54.71 2.85 85.62
C VAL A 468 -53.95 3.33 86.85
N CYS A 469 -52.96 4.17 86.60
CA CYS A 469 -52.06 4.65 87.64
C CYS A 469 -52.55 5.96 88.26
N SER A 470 -52.05 6.24 89.44
CA SER A 470 -52.30 7.46 90.20
C SER A 470 -51.00 7.95 90.85
N THR A 471 -51.00 9.19 91.30
CA THR A 471 -49.91 9.76 92.10
C THR A 471 -50.06 9.47 93.60
N ILE A 472 -51.13 8.79 94.00
CA ILE A 472 -51.36 8.32 95.37
C ILE A 472 -50.41 7.15 95.64
N ALA A 473 -49.63 7.26 96.72
CA ALA A 473 -48.67 6.23 97.09
C ALA A 473 -49.35 4.87 97.34
N ALA A 474 -48.86 3.85 96.65
CA ALA A 474 -49.29 2.46 96.80
C ALA A 474 -48.06 1.52 96.77
N THR A 475 -48.25 0.22 96.94
CA THR A 475 -47.13 -0.74 96.88
C THR A 475 -46.61 -0.95 95.46
N ALA A 476 -47.44 -0.68 94.45
CA ALA A 476 -47.16 -0.90 93.04
C ALA A 476 -46.51 0.33 92.37
N LEU A 477 -45.26 0.68 92.70
CA LEU A 477 -44.54 1.75 91.99
C LEU A 477 -44.30 1.36 90.54
N VAL A 478 -44.72 2.21 89.60
CA VAL A 478 -44.57 1.98 88.14
C VAL A 478 -43.36 2.74 87.61
N GLY A 479 -43.25 4.02 87.97
CA GLY A 479 -42.22 4.88 87.42
C GLY A 479 -42.27 6.30 87.96
N ILE A 480 -41.47 7.16 87.34
CA ILE A 480 -41.44 8.60 87.62
C ILE A 480 -41.91 9.35 86.38
N ALA A 481 -42.87 10.26 86.54
CA ALA A 481 -43.37 11.07 85.43
C ALA A 481 -42.26 11.98 84.86
N LEU A 482 -42.15 12.03 83.53
CA LEU A 482 -41.18 12.86 82.79
C LEU A 482 -41.78 14.18 82.32
N GLU A 483 -43.09 14.34 82.47
CA GLU A 483 -43.86 15.53 82.13
C GLU A 483 -44.94 15.83 83.19
N SER A 484 -45.41 17.07 83.21
CA SER A 484 -46.52 17.50 84.07
C SER A 484 -47.80 17.54 83.23
N ASN A 485 -48.92 17.09 83.79
CA ASN A 485 -50.23 17.19 83.17
C ASN A 485 -51.30 17.50 84.24
N SER A 486 -52.02 18.61 84.05
CA SER A 486 -53.03 19.13 84.99
C SER A 486 -54.44 18.62 84.74
N ASP A 487 -54.65 17.74 83.76
CA ASP A 487 -55.95 17.11 83.53
C ASP A 487 -56.24 16.07 84.62
N GLU A 488 -57.41 16.17 85.25
CA GLU A 488 -57.87 15.22 86.27
C GLU A 488 -58.36 13.90 85.65
N GLY A 489 -58.65 13.89 84.34
CA GLY A 489 -59.02 12.71 83.58
C GLY A 489 -57.90 11.67 83.44
N GLU A 490 -58.26 10.52 82.89
CA GLU A 490 -57.31 9.49 82.48
C GLU A 490 -56.60 9.93 81.19
N LYS A 491 -55.27 9.85 81.18
CA LYS A 491 -54.42 10.22 80.05
C LYS A 491 -53.14 9.40 80.04
N LEU A 492 -52.44 9.43 78.91
CA LEU A 492 -51.07 8.90 78.82
C LEU A 492 -50.09 9.96 79.31
N VAL A 493 -49.14 9.53 80.13
CA VAL A 493 -48.08 10.36 80.70
C VAL A 493 -46.76 9.64 80.49
N GLU A 494 -45.82 10.30 79.83
CA GLU A 494 -44.48 9.76 79.64
C GLU A 494 -43.78 9.54 80.99
N CYS A 495 -43.41 8.29 81.29
CA CYS A 495 -42.73 7.94 82.53
C CYS A 495 -41.41 7.21 82.25
N VAL A 496 -40.43 7.39 83.14
CA VAL A 496 -39.31 6.47 83.26
C VAL A 496 -39.70 5.34 84.19
N LEU A 497 -39.76 4.12 83.65
CA LEU A 497 -40.14 2.95 84.41
C LEU A 497 -39.10 2.65 85.51
N LYS A 498 -39.59 2.41 86.72
CA LYS A 498 -38.80 2.07 87.93
C LYS A 498 -39.15 0.71 88.52
N VAL A 499 -40.05 -0.02 87.85
CA VAL A 499 -40.22 -1.45 88.03
C VAL A 499 -38.93 -2.23 87.82
#